data_AF-U3BAZ8-F1
#
_entry.id   AF-U3BAZ8-F1
#
_cell.length_a   1.000
_cell.length_b   1.000
_cell.length_c   1.000
_cell.angle_alpha   90.00
_cell.angle_beta   90.00
_cell.angle_gamma   90.00
#
_symmetry.space_group_name_H-M   'P 1'
#
loop_
_entity.id
_entity.type
_entity.pdbx_description
1 polymer ?
#
loop_
_entity_poly.entity_id
_entity_poly.type
_entity_poly.pdbx_seq_one_letter_code
_entity_poly.pdbx_strand_id
1 'polypeptide(L)'
;MKYEVDLRDKKFLRKAFEHIKSAHQGIERKNYQQEAAYVSAVMGRLNGTIKDPKTSGTLEFKFETVVVNDRGPGAAENKYGADFAIVFNKKGVENGCSKAILGQAKNGKSDDLSKRERTRLIGQCDKMYKHTADYIVVEAPQGGDTGPMVRIGDQREQLKIGKSRISLEHYIMNKLVGCHHGDRRDDFIDAVQDSSLSKLEIITNGLDLDLDLTRGDRSLEP
;
A
#
# COMPACT_ATOMS: atom_id res chain seq x y z
N MET A 1 -11.08 30.69 3.26
CA MET A 1 -9.63 30.81 3.52
C MET A 1 -9.01 29.48 3.14
N LYS A 2 -8.21 29.46 2.08
CA LYS A 2 -7.62 28.23 1.52
C LYS A 2 -6.42 27.82 2.39
N TYR A 3 -6.39 26.57 2.84
CA TYR A 3 -5.28 26.04 3.61
C TYR A 3 -4.65 24.89 2.84
N GLU A 4 -3.47 25.16 2.31
CA GLU A 4 -2.63 24.19 1.62
C GLU A 4 -1.44 23.90 2.52
N VAL A 5 -1.27 22.64 2.94
CA VAL A 5 -0.03 22.22 3.61
C VAL A 5 1.09 22.31 2.59
N ASP A 6 2.04 23.20 2.83
CA ASP A 6 3.19 23.36 1.94
C ASP A 6 4.14 22.17 2.11
N LEU A 7 4.03 21.19 1.21
CA LEU A 7 4.95 20.05 1.14
C LEU A 7 6.39 20.48 0.76
N ARG A 8 6.65 21.77 0.50
CA ARG A 8 8.01 22.32 0.37
C ARG A 8 8.61 22.72 1.73
N ASP A 9 7.82 22.71 2.81
CA ASP A 9 8.32 22.96 4.16
C ASP A 9 9.15 21.78 4.67
N LYS A 10 10.47 21.88 4.46
CA LYS A 10 11.47 20.91 4.92
C LYS A 10 11.39 20.62 6.41
N LYS A 11 10.96 21.58 7.25
CA LYS A 11 10.86 21.38 8.70
C LYS A 11 9.66 20.50 9.06
N PHE A 12 8.53 20.70 8.38
CA PHE A 12 7.34 19.88 8.53
C PHE A 12 7.59 18.45 8.03
N LEU A 13 8.13 18.30 6.81
CA LEU A 13 8.48 16.99 6.26
C LEU A 13 9.48 16.23 7.14
N ARG A 14 10.47 16.92 7.71
CA ARG A 14 11.41 16.30 8.64
C ARG A 14 10.73 15.82 9.91
N LYS A 15 9.82 16.60 10.50
CA LYS A 15 9.03 16.14 11.68
C LYS A 15 8.18 14.93 11.35
N ALA A 16 7.57 14.92 10.16
CA ALA A 16 6.78 13.78 9.70
C ALA A 16 7.63 12.53 9.51
N PHE A 17 8.79 12.69 8.86
CA PHE A 17 9.76 11.61 8.70
C PHE A 17 10.25 11.06 10.05
N GLU A 18 10.61 11.91 11.01
CA GLU A 18 11.05 11.45 12.34
C GLU A 18 9.93 10.76 13.13
N HIS A 19 8.68 11.22 12.99
CA HIS A 19 7.52 10.54 13.59
C HIS A 19 7.31 9.14 13.01
N ILE A 20 7.41 9.01 11.69
CA ILE A 20 7.27 7.73 10.99
C ILE A 20 8.44 6.80 11.36
N LYS A 21 9.66 7.34 11.43
CA LYS A 21 10.86 6.61 11.84
C LYS A 21 10.77 6.11 13.28
N SER A 22 10.29 6.95 14.21
CA SER A 22 10.17 6.54 15.61
C SER A 22 9.05 5.51 15.82
N ALA A 23 8.01 5.51 14.99
CA ALA A 23 6.88 4.59 15.09
C ALA A 23 7.29 3.11 14.98
N HIS A 24 8.25 2.78 14.10
CA HIS A 24 8.71 1.39 13.95
C HIS A 24 9.90 1.05 14.87
N GLN A 25 10.59 2.06 15.42
CA GLN A 25 11.65 1.87 16.41
C GLN A 25 11.04 1.27 17.69
N GLY A 26 11.42 0.02 18.00
CA GLY A 26 10.86 -0.74 19.12
C GLY A 26 9.76 -1.73 18.75
N ILE A 27 9.55 -2.01 17.46
CA ILE A 27 8.83 -3.22 17.03
C ILE A 27 9.86 -4.21 16.49
N GLU A 28 10.15 -5.22 17.29
CA GLU A 28 11.09 -6.27 16.87
C GLU A 28 10.35 -7.35 16.07
N ARG A 29 10.80 -7.61 14.84
CA ARG A 29 10.21 -8.64 13.97
C ARG A 29 10.13 -9.99 14.66
N LYS A 30 11.11 -10.36 15.50
CA LYS A 30 11.17 -11.65 16.21
C LYS A 30 9.97 -11.93 17.13
N ASN A 31 9.23 -10.90 17.53
CA ASN A 31 8.07 -11.01 18.42
C ASN A 31 6.77 -11.38 17.69
N TYR A 32 6.80 -11.52 16.36
CA TYR A 32 5.62 -11.77 15.53
C TYR A 32 5.78 -13.11 14.81
N GLN A 33 4.83 -14.01 14.92
CA GLN A 33 4.89 -15.26 14.16
C GLN A 33 4.51 -15.03 12.69
N GLN A 34 3.49 -14.21 12.45
CA GLN A 34 2.95 -13.91 11.13
C GLN A 34 3.47 -12.58 10.59
N GLU A 35 3.75 -12.54 9.28
CA GLU A 35 4.28 -11.38 8.56
C GLU A 35 3.28 -10.20 8.58
N ALA A 36 2.01 -10.49 8.27
CA ALA A 36 0.94 -9.50 8.28
C ALA A 36 0.74 -8.84 9.66
N ALA A 37 0.89 -9.62 10.74
CA ALA A 37 0.78 -9.10 12.11
C ALA A 37 1.90 -8.10 12.44
N TYR A 38 3.13 -8.36 11.99
CA TYR A 38 4.24 -7.42 12.13
C TYR A 38 3.95 -6.12 11.37
N VAL A 39 3.53 -6.22 10.11
CA VAL A 39 3.20 -5.03 9.30
C VAL A 39 2.06 -4.25 9.94
N SER A 40 0.99 -4.93 10.38
CA SER A 40 -0.13 -4.29 11.07
C SER A 40 0.30 -3.58 12.35
N ALA A 41 1.23 -4.14 13.13
CA ALA A 41 1.76 -3.48 14.32
C ALA A 41 2.58 -2.23 13.96
N VAL A 42 3.43 -2.31 12.93
CA VAL A 42 4.21 -1.16 12.43
C VAL A 42 3.28 -0.06 11.94
N MET A 43 2.33 -0.37 11.06
CA MET A 43 1.36 0.58 10.54
C MET A 43 0.43 1.13 11.63
N GLY A 44 0.05 0.31 12.60
CA GLY A 44 -0.72 0.74 13.76
C GLY A 44 -0.01 1.83 14.58
N ARG A 45 1.32 1.75 14.73
CA ARG A 45 2.11 2.81 15.39
C ARG A 45 2.35 4.04 14.51
N LEU A 46 2.19 3.90 13.19
CA LEU A 46 2.28 5.03 12.25
C LEU A 46 1.02 5.91 12.29
N ASN A 47 -0.08 5.43 12.86
CA ASN A 47 -1.24 6.26 13.14
C ASN A 47 -0.84 7.44 14.02
N GLY A 48 -1.09 8.64 13.54
CA GLY A 48 -0.63 9.83 14.22
C GLY A 48 -1.14 11.09 13.57
N THR A 49 -1.18 12.14 14.38
CA THR A 49 -1.54 13.47 13.92
C THR A 49 -0.31 14.35 13.96
N ILE A 50 0.08 14.90 12.82
CA ILE A 50 1.20 15.84 12.72
C ILE A 50 0.64 17.21 12.44
N LYS A 51 0.67 18.05 13.46
CA LYS A 51 0.29 19.45 13.34
C LYS A 51 1.35 20.19 12.52
N ASP A 52 0.91 20.90 11.49
CA ASP A 52 1.79 21.84 10.80
C ASP A 52 2.08 22.99 11.77
N PRO A 53 3.36 23.29 12.09
CA PRO A 53 3.69 24.38 12.99
C PRO A 53 3.47 25.78 12.40
N LYS A 54 3.26 25.91 11.08
CA LYS A 54 3.11 27.20 10.39
C LYS A 54 1.67 27.54 10.02
N THR A 55 0.79 26.54 9.99
CA THR A 55 -0.64 26.73 9.73
C THR A 55 -1.44 26.21 10.91
N SER A 56 -2.69 26.64 11.09
CA SER A 56 -3.64 25.92 11.97
C SER A 56 -4.06 24.56 11.37
N GLY A 57 -3.50 24.20 10.20
CA GLY A 57 -3.69 22.95 9.52
C GLY A 57 -3.10 21.79 10.34
N THR A 58 -3.93 20.79 10.55
CA THR A 58 -3.51 19.54 11.18
C THR A 58 -3.46 18.50 10.08
N LEU A 59 -2.28 17.97 9.79
CA LEU A 59 -2.16 16.84 8.87
C LEU A 59 -2.29 15.57 9.69
N GLU A 60 -3.50 15.05 9.70
CA GLU A 60 -3.79 13.76 10.31
C GLU A 60 -3.36 12.66 9.34
N PHE A 61 -2.49 11.76 9.80
CA PHE A 61 -2.21 10.50 9.13
C PHE A 61 -3.03 9.42 9.81
N LYS A 62 -4.10 9.00 9.13
CA LYS A 62 -4.82 7.79 9.52
C LYS A 62 -4.41 6.67 8.57
N PHE A 63 -3.67 5.71 9.11
CA PHE A 63 -3.31 4.44 8.51
C PHE A 63 -4.24 3.36 9.06
N GLU A 64 -5.24 2.98 8.28
CA GLU A 64 -6.08 1.84 8.59
C GLU A 64 -5.47 0.63 7.90
N THR A 65 -4.93 -0.29 8.69
CA THR A 65 -4.42 -1.56 8.18
C THR A 65 -5.45 -2.64 8.38
N VAL A 66 -5.85 -3.26 7.28
CA VAL A 66 -6.74 -4.40 7.27
C VAL A 66 -5.89 -5.63 7.02
N VAL A 67 -5.79 -6.54 8.00
CA VAL A 67 -5.20 -7.85 7.79
C VAL A 67 -6.22 -8.70 7.04
N VAL A 68 -5.84 -9.19 5.87
CA VAL A 68 -6.72 -9.94 4.96
C VAL A 68 -6.92 -11.35 5.51
N ASN A 69 -8.16 -11.86 5.42
CA ASN A 69 -8.47 -13.20 5.91
C ASN A 69 -7.73 -14.28 5.10
N ASP A 70 -6.96 -15.11 5.80
CA ASP A 70 -6.11 -16.19 5.27
C ASP A 70 -6.72 -17.60 5.47
N ARG A 71 -7.81 -17.72 6.24
CA ARG A 71 -8.42 -19.01 6.60
C ARG A 71 -9.68 -19.34 5.78
N GLY A 72 -9.70 -20.56 5.23
CA GLY A 72 -10.86 -21.20 4.61
C GLY A 72 -10.78 -21.36 3.09
N PRO A 73 -11.59 -22.26 2.49
CA PRO A 73 -11.77 -22.33 1.04
C PRO A 73 -12.30 -20.98 0.53
N GLY A 74 -11.62 -20.37 -0.45
CA GLY A 74 -11.99 -19.05 -0.97
C GLY A 74 -11.53 -17.86 -0.12
N ALA A 75 -10.59 -18.06 0.82
CA ALA A 75 -10.00 -16.99 1.61
C ALA A 75 -9.50 -15.82 0.74
N ALA A 76 -9.63 -14.61 1.28
CA ALA A 76 -9.32 -13.38 0.57
C ALA A 76 -7.84 -13.31 0.15
N GLU A 77 -6.90 -13.80 0.96
CA GLU A 77 -5.47 -13.89 0.55
C GLU A 77 -5.31 -14.74 -0.72
N ASN A 78 -6.00 -15.87 -0.79
CA ASN A 78 -5.93 -16.77 -1.95
C ASN A 78 -6.52 -16.14 -3.21
N LYS A 79 -7.48 -15.24 -3.05
CA LYS A 79 -8.21 -14.62 -4.16
C LYS A 79 -7.54 -13.36 -4.67
N TYR A 80 -7.16 -12.47 -3.76
CA TYR A 80 -6.64 -11.14 -4.06
C TYR A 80 -5.11 -11.05 -3.95
N GLY A 81 -4.46 -12.06 -3.35
CA GLY A 81 -3.00 -12.12 -3.23
C GLY A 81 -2.39 -11.07 -2.31
N ALA A 82 -3.20 -10.47 -1.43
CA ALA A 82 -2.77 -9.49 -0.44
C ALA A 82 -2.82 -10.10 0.96
N ASP A 83 -1.82 -9.77 1.78
CA ASP A 83 -1.84 -10.05 3.22
C ASP A 83 -2.50 -8.91 4.00
N PHE A 84 -2.42 -7.69 3.46
CA PHE A 84 -2.98 -6.51 4.09
C PHE A 84 -3.39 -5.45 3.07
N ALA A 85 -4.24 -4.53 3.50
CA ALA A 85 -4.49 -3.26 2.84
C ALA A 85 -4.14 -2.10 3.77
N ILE A 86 -3.71 -0.98 3.19
CA ILE A 86 -3.48 0.28 3.92
C ILE A 86 -4.36 1.35 3.31
N VAL A 87 -5.24 1.94 4.10
CA VAL A 87 -5.92 3.18 3.74
C VAL A 87 -5.23 4.34 4.43
N PHE A 88 -4.78 5.29 3.63
CA PHE A 88 -4.22 6.55 4.06
C PHE A 88 -5.24 7.66 3.84
N ASN A 89 -5.62 8.35 4.91
CA ASN A 89 -6.48 9.53 4.82
C ASN A 89 -5.70 10.78 5.22
N LYS A 90 -5.66 11.77 4.33
CA LYS A 90 -5.14 13.11 4.63
C LYS A 90 -6.31 14.06 4.92
N LYS A 91 -6.50 14.42 6.19
CA LYS A 91 -7.48 15.44 6.62
C LYS A 91 -6.82 16.79 6.90
N GLY A 92 -7.61 17.86 6.98
CA GLY A 92 -7.16 19.20 7.41
C GLY A 92 -6.60 20.12 6.32
N VAL A 93 -6.77 19.76 5.05
CA VAL A 93 -6.47 20.59 3.87
C VAL A 93 -7.68 20.62 2.93
N GLU A 94 -7.86 21.72 2.20
CA GLU A 94 -8.81 21.78 1.09
C GLU A 94 -8.37 20.75 0.03
N ASN A 95 -9.27 19.87 -0.41
CA ASN A 95 -8.96 18.65 -1.19
C ASN A 95 -8.15 17.59 -0.41
N GLY A 96 -8.65 17.20 0.77
CA GLY A 96 -8.20 15.97 1.43
C GLY A 96 -8.16 14.80 0.45
N CYS A 97 -7.16 13.94 0.58
CA CYS A 97 -6.95 12.81 -0.32
C CYS A 97 -6.92 11.53 0.50
N SER A 98 -7.84 10.63 0.17
CA SER A 98 -7.84 9.26 0.63
C SER A 98 -7.20 8.37 -0.43
N LYS A 99 -6.43 7.39 0.02
CA LYS A 99 -5.74 6.44 -0.84
C LYS A 99 -5.70 5.07 -0.23
N ALA A 100 -5.70 4.07 -1.08
CA ALA A 100 -5.57 2.69 -0.67
C ALA A 100 -4.43 1.99 -1.41
N ILE A 101 -3.79 1.04 -0.73
CA ILE A 101 -2.74 0.18 -1.27
C ILE A 101 -3.02 -1.25 -0.82
N LEU A 102 -2.87 -2.21 -1.73
CA LEU A 102 -2.76 -3.63 -1.38
C LEU A 102 -1.29 -4.00 -1.16
N GLY A 103 -1.04 -4.83 -0.16
CA GLY A 103 0.29 -5.22 0.21
C GLY A 103 0.42 -6.71 0.50
N GLN A 104 1.56 -7.25 0.09
CA GLN A 104 2.04 -8.56 0.53
C GLN A 104 3.23 -8.36 1.48
N ALA A 105 3.22 -9.01 2.63
CA ALA A 105 4.36 -9.04 3.53
C ALA A 105 5.28 -10.22 3.16
N LYS A 106 6.58 -10.06 3.43
CA LYS A 106 7.59 -11.13 3.34
C LYS A 106 8.64 -11.00 4.43
N ASN A 107 9.06 -12.15 4.95
CA ASN A 107 10.21 -12.28 5.80
C ASN A 107 11.50 -12.16 5.01
N GLY A 108 12.39 -11.28 5.45
CA GLY A 108 13.65 -11.05 4.75
C GLY A 108 13.45 -10.41 3.38
N LYS A 109 14.42 -10.59 2.48
CA LYS A 109 14.43 -9.97 1.16
C LYS A 109 13.74 -10.89 0.16
N SER A 110 12.94 -10.32 -0.74
CA SER A 110 12.27 -11.07 -1.81
C SER A 110 13.28 -11.75 -2.76
N ASP A 111 14.49 -11.21 -2.84
CA ASP A 111 15.58 -11.75 -3.65
C ASP A 111 16.15 -13.07 -3.08
N ASP A 112 15.99 -13.30 -1.78
CA ASP A 112 16.52 -14.48 -1.07
C ASP A 112 15.47 -15.62 -0.99
N LEU A 113 14.27 -15.40 -1.54
CA LEU A 113 13.20 -16.39 -1.56
C LEU A 113 13.58 -17.63 -2.37
N SER A 114 13.18 -18.80 -1.85
CA SER A 114 13.25 -20.05 -2.60
C SER A 114 12.46 -19.95 -3.90
N LYS A 115 12.78 -20.80 -4.90
CA LYS A 115 12.04 -20.83 -6.18
C LYS A 115 10.53 -21.00 -5.99
N ARG A 116 10.11 -21.81 -5.02
CA ARG A 116 8.70 -22.04 -4.71
C ARG A 116 8.03 -20.79 -4.14
N GLU A 117 8.64 -20.17 -3.14
CA GLU A 117 8.09 -18.94 -2.52
C GLU A 117 8.08 -17.77 -3.50
N ARG A 118 9.11 -17.66 -4.33
CA ARG A 118 9.19 -16.69 -5.41
C ARG A 118 8.03 -16.85 -6.39
N THR A 119 7.76 -18.08 -6.83
CA THR A 119 6.63 -18.38 -7.72
C THR A 119 5.30 -18.03 -7.07
N ARG A 120 5.14 -18.32 -5.77
CA ARG A 120 3.94 -17.93 -5.01
C ARG A 120 3.80 -16.41 -4.94
N LEU A 121 4.88 -15.67 -4.64
CA LEU A 121 4.89 -14.21 -4.56
C LEU A 121 4.50 -13.56 -5.90
N ILE A 122 5.02 -14.07 -7.01
CA ILE A 122 4.63 -13.59 -8.35
C ILE A 122 3.12 -13.75 -8.55
N GLY A 123 2.57 -14.92 -8.21
CA GLY A 123 1.12 -15.16 -8.30
C GLY A 123 0.29 -14.28 -7.35
N GLN A 124 0.83 -13.91 -6.19
CA GLN A 124 0.20 -12.94 -5.27
C GLN A 124 0.19 -11.53 -5.88
N CYS A 125 1.32 -11.08 -6.42
CA CYS A 125 1.45 -9.78 -7.11
C CYS A 125 0.53 -9.68 -8.33
N ASP A 126 0.37 -10.77 -9.08
CA ASP A 126 -0.58 -10.85 -10.19
C ASP A 126 -2.02 -10.63 -9.77
N LYS A 127 -2.43 -11.25 -8.66
CA LYS A 127 -3.79 -11.10 -8.15
C LYS A 127 -4.03 -9.66 -7.71
N MET A 128 -3.10 -9.06 -6.95
CA MET A 128 -3.24 -7.66 -6.53
C MET A 128 -3.32 -6.72 -7.75
N TYR A 129 -2.50 -6.95 -8.77
CA TYR A 129 -2.46 -6.10 -9.96
C TYR A 129 -3.78 -6.05 -10.74
N LYS A 130 -4.54 -7.15 -10.75
CA LYS A 130 -5.87 -7.18 -11.37
C LYS A 130 -6.83 -6.17 -10.74
N HIS A 131 -6.60 -5.79 -9.48
CA HIS A 131 -7.47 -4.87 -8.75
C HIS A 131 -6.88 -3.46 -8.66
N THR A 132 -5.55 -3.31 -8.65
CA THR A 132 -4.90 -2.00 -8.62
C THR A 132 -3.47 -2.04 -9.18
N ALA A 133 -3.06 -0.97 -9.85
CA ALA A 133 -1.65 -0.79 -10.20
C ALA A 133 -0.78 -0.40 -8.99
N ASP A 134 -1.38 0.11 -7.92
CA ASP A 134 -0.71 0.68 -6.75
C ASP A 134 -0.54 -0.34 -5.62
N TYR A 135 0.09 -1.47 -5.88
CA TYR A 135 0.39 -2.49 -4.86
C TYR A 135 1.86 -2.49 -4.43
N ILE A 136 2.14 -3.05 -3.26
CA ILE A 136 3.50 -3.13 -2.71
C ILE A 136 3.84 -4.51 -2.14
N VAL A 137 5.14 -4.76 -2.00
CA VAL A 137 5.68 -5.82 -1.15
C VAL A 137 6.48 -5.19 -0.02
N VAL A 138 6.18 -5.59 1.21
CA VAL A 138 6.89 -5.16 2.41
C VAL A 138 7.81 -6.27 2.88
N GLU A 139 9.11 -6.02 2.80
CA GLU A 139 10.19 -6.88 3.26
C GLU A 139 10.53 -6.55 4.71
N ALA A 140 10.28 -7.48 5.62
CA ALA A 140 10.56 -7.34 7.04
C ALA A 140 11.86 -8.11 7.39
N PRO A 141 13.01 -7.43 7.44
CA PRO A 141 14.26 -8.08 7.83
C PRO A 141 14.20 -8.54 9.29
N GLN A 142 14.87 -9.66 9.60
CA GLN A 142 14.90 -10.19 10.97
C GLN A 142 15.93 -9.50 11.88
N GLY A 143 16.84 -8.69 11.33
CA GLY A 143 17.83 -7.92 12.09
C GLY A 143 17.25 -6.63 12.66
N GLY A 144 17.46 -6.38 13.96
CA GLY A 144 16.81 -5.31 14.73
C GLY A 144 17.11 -3.87 14.29
N ASP A 145 18.19 -3.65 13.54
CA ASP A 145 18.64 -2.29 13.18
C ASP A 145 18.12 -1.80 11.82
N THR A 146 17.49 -2.67 11.02
CA THR A 146 16.95 -2.28 9.71
C THR A 146 15.42 -2.32 9.77
N GLY A 147 14.78 -1.17 9.55
CA GLY A 147 13.32 -1.09 9.41
C GLY A 147 12.81 -1.86 8.19
N PRO A 148 11.48 -2.01 8.06
CA PRO A 148 10.89 -2.65 6.89
C PRO A 148 11.23 -1.89 5.60
N MET A 149 11.47 -2.64 4.54
CA MET A 149 11.71 -2.11 3.20
C MET A 149 10.48 -2.35 2.32
N VAL A 150 10.25 -1.47 1.37
CA VAL A 150 9.13 -1.51 0.44
C VAL A 150 9.65 -1.66 -0.98
N ARG A 151 9.04 -2.56 -1.74
CA ARG A 151 9.16 -2.66 -3.19
C ARG A 151 7.81 -2.36 -3.80
N ILE A 152 7.78 -1.41 -4.73
CA ILE A 152 6.55 -1.04 -5.45
C ILE A 152 6.32 -2.06 -6.56
N GLY A 153 5.07 -2.48 -6.80
CA GLY A 153 4.71 -3.37 -7.88
C GLY A 153 5.18 -2.85 -9.25
N ASP A 154 5.67 -3.74 -10.11
CA ASP A 154 6.01 -3.41 -11.50
C ASP A 154 5.80 -4.63 -12.39
N GLN A 155 4.77 -4.60 -13.24
CA GLN A 155 4.42 -5.71 -14.12
C GLN A 155 5.44 -6.02 -15.21
N ARG A 156 6.36 -5.10 -15.48
CA ARG A 156 7.42 -5.32 -16.46
C ARG A 156 8.55 -6.16 -15.90
N GLU A 157 8.60 -6.33 -14.58
CA GLU A 157 9.62 -7.09 -13.89
C GLU A 157 9.27 -8.57 -13.77
N GLN A 158 10.28 -9.43 -13.79
CA GLN A 158 10.10 -10.88 -13.70
C GLN A 158 9.40 -11.30 -12.39
N LEU A 159 9.72 -10.62 -11.29
CA LEU A 159 9.08 -10.84 -10.00
C LEU A 159 7.77 -10.08 -9.81
N LYS A 160 7.39 -9.27 -10.79
CA LYS A 160 6.28 -8.32 -10.73
C LYS A 160 6.43 -7.28 -9.60
N ILE A 161 7.65 -7.14 -9.09
CA ILE A 161 8.01 -6.13 -8.09
C ILE A 161 9.23 -5.37 -8.60
N GLY A 162 9.23 -4.06 -8.38
CA GLY A 162 10.30 -3.17 -8.77
C GLY A 162 11.65 -3.59 -8.18
N LYS A 163 12.74 -3.35 -8.91
CA LYS A 163 14.10 -3.72 -8.47
C LYS A 163 14.59 -2.91 -7.26
N SER A 164 14.09 -1.69 -7.09
CA SER A 164 14.51 -0.80 -6.02
C SER A 164 13.83 -1.14 -4.70
N ARG A 165 14.63 -1.13 -3.62
CA ARG A 165 14.15 -1.21 -2.24
C ARG A 165 14.19 0.19 -1.63
N ILE A 166 13.07 0.62 -1.06
CA ILE A 166 12.91 1.92 -0.42
C ILE A 166 12.60 1.65 1.05
N SER A 167 13.17 2.37 2.01
CA SER A 167 12.75 2.18 3.41
C SER A 167 11.30 2.60 3.58
N LEU A 168 10.56 1.98 4.51
CA LEU A 168 9.15 2.27 4.72
C LEU A 168 8.91 3.76 4.97
N GLU A 169 9.79 4.41 5.73
CA GLU A 169 9.69 5.85 6.03
C GLU A 169 9.78 6.71 4.77
N HIS A 170 10.75 6.41 3.90
CA HIS A 170 10.90 7.09 2.62
C HIS A 170 9.75 6.79 1.66
N TYR A 171 9.24 5.56 1.65
CA TYR A 171 8.08 5.21 0.85
C TYR A 171 6.84 6.01 1.27
N ILE A 172 6.52 6.03 2.57
CA ILE A 172 5.36 6.78 3.07
C ILE A 172 5.52 8.26 2.72
N MET A 173 6.64 8.88 3.08
CA MET A 173 6.83 10.32 2.89
C MET A 173 6.87 10.71 1.41
N ASN A 174 7.65 10.01 0.59
CA ASN A 174 7.91 10.46 -0.77
C ASN A 174 6.88 9.92 -1.76
N LYS A 175 6.27 8.75 -1.52
CA LYS A 175 5.35 8.12 -2.47
C LYS A 175 3.91 8.29 -2.06
N LEU A 176 3.56 7.93 -0.84
CA LEU A 176 2.18 7.97 -0.38
C LEU A 176 1.72 9.40 -0.12
N VAL A 177 2.46 10.12 0.73
CA VAL A 177 2.20 11.51 1.14
C VAL A 177 2.52 12.49 0.02
N GLY A 178 3.66 12.29 -0.66
CA GLY A 178 4.07 13.03 -1.85
C GLY A 178 3.16 12.81 -3.08
N CYS A 179 2.15 11.97 -2.94
CA CYS A 179 1.12 11.75 -3.93
C CYS A 179 1.52 11.06 -5.24
N HIS A 180 2.58 10.26 -5.22
CA HIS A 180 3.11 9.52 -6.36
C HIS A 180 2.73 8.04 -6.40
N HIS A 181 1.99 7.55 -5.40
CA HIS A 181 1.49 6.17 -5.32
C HIS A 181 0.21 6.10 -4.47
N GLY A 182 -0.55 5.02 -4.64
CA GLY A 182 -1.79 4.72 -3.92
C GLY A 182 -3.03 5.04 -4.74
N ASP A 183 -3.92 4.04 -4.83
CA ASP A 183 -5.16 4.09 -5.59
C ASP A 183 -6.14 5.08 -4.94
N ARG A 184 -6.79 5.89 -5.79
CA ARG A 184 -7.66 6.99 -5.36
C ARG A 184 -9.11 6.79 -5.74
N ARG A 185 -9.46 5.66 -6.35
CA ARG A 185 -10.85 5.40 -6.70
C ARG A 185 -11.62 5.14 -5.40
N ASP A 186 -12.69 5.89 -5.19
CA ASP A 186 -13.46 5.86 -3.94
C ASP A 186 -14.03 4.46 -3.66
N ASP A 187 -14.50 3.77 -4.71
CA ASP A 187 -14.99 2.39 -4.63
C ASP A 187 -13.89 1.41 -4.17
N PHE A 188 -12.68 1.55 -4.68
CA PHE A 188 -11.53 0.74 -4.27
C PHE A 188 -11.16 1.00 -2.82
N ILE A 189 -11.09 2.28 -2.41
CA ILE A 189 -10.82 2.68 -1.02
C ILE A 189 -11.84 2.09 -0.06
N ASP A 190 -13.13 2.13 -0.41
CA ASP A 190 -14.20 1.55 0.40
C ASP A 190 -14.15 0.01 0.41
N ALA A 191 -13.75 -0.61 -0.70
CA ALA A 191 -13.67 -2.06 -0.82
C ALA A 191 -12.55 -2.69 0.02
N VAL A 192 -11.39 -2.01 0.13
CA VAL A 192 -10.25 -2.55 0.87
C VAL A 192 -10.33 -2.41 2.39
N GLN A 193 -11.34 -1.69 2.89
CA GLN A 193 -11.59 -1.54 4.33
C GLN A 193 -12.18 -2.81 4.98
N ASP A 194 -12.61 -3.79 4.18
CA ASP A 194 -13.13 -5.08 4.62
C ASP A 194 -12.06 -6.19 4.49
N SER A 195 -11.80 -6.95 5.55
CA SER A 195 -10.81 -8.03 5.56
C SER A 195 -11.16 -9.21 4.64
N SER A 196 -12.42 -9.32 4.22
CA SER A 196 -12.84 -10.27 3.19
C SER A 196 -12.48 -9.82 1.78
N LEU A 197 -12.23 -8.52 1.58
CA LEU A 197 -12.04 -7.85 0.30
C LEU A 197 -13.15 -8.17 -0.73
N SER A 198 -14.31 -8.66 -0.28
CA SER A 198 -15.39 -9.17 -1.14
C SER A 198 -15.91 -8.13 -2.15
N LYS A 199 -15.86 -6.85 -1.78
CA LYS A 199 -16.28 -5.73 -2.63
C LYS A 199 -15.36 -5.47 -3.83
N LEU A 200 -14.11 -5.97 -3.82
CA LEU A 200 -13.18 -5.78 -4.95
C LEU A 200 -13.63 -6.51 -6.21
N GLU A 201 -14.38 -7.62 -6.11
CA GLU A 201 -14.92 -8.33 -7.27
C GLU A 201 -15.92 -7.50 -8.08
N ILE A 202 -16.74 -6.73 -7.37
CA ILE A 202 -17.80 -5.92 -7.99
C ILE A 202 -17.16 -4.80 -8.84
N ILE A 203 -16.00 -4.30 -8.42
CA ILE A 203 -15.27 -3.22 -9.08
C ILE A 203 -14.55 -3.72 -10.34
N THR A 204 -13.95 -4.92 -10.30
CA THR A 204 -13.25 -5.48 -11.47
C THR A 204 -14.18 -5.81 -12.64
N ASN A 205 -15.43 -6.19 -12.36
CA ASN A 205 -16.43 -6.43 -13.41
C ASN A 205 -16.83 -5.15 -14.18
N GLY A 206 -16.53 -3.96 -13.63
CA GLY A 206 -16.69 -2.69 -14.34
C GLY A 206 -15.49 -2.29 -15.20
N LEU A 207 -14.28 -2.79 -14.89
CA LEU A 207 -13.05 -2.53 -15.66
C LEU A 207 -12.98 -3.37 -16.95
N ASP A 208 -13.58 -4.55 -16.98
CA ASP A 208 -13.67 -5.39 -18.19
C ASP A 208 -14.57 -4.78 -19.28
N LEU A 209 -15.49 -3.88 -18.93
CA LEU A 209 -16.39 -3.22 -19.90
C LEU A 209 -15.71 -2.07 -20.66
N ASP A 210 -14.68 -1.44 -20.10
CA ASP A 210 -13.99 -0.30 -20.74
C ASP A 210 -12.82 -0.73 -21.63
N LEU A 211 -12.28 -1.94 -21.45
CA LEU A 211 -11.21 -2.46 -22.30
C LEU A 211 -11.70 -2.94 -23.68
N ASP A 212 -12.99 -3.23 -23.84
CA ASP A 212 -13.57 -3.72 -25.11
C ASP A 212 -14.04 -2.59 -26.05
N LEU A 213 -14.11 -1.33 -25.58
CA LEU A 213 -14.55 -0.19 -26.41
C LEU A 213 -13.44 0.44 -27.28
N THR A 214 -12.21 -0.08 -27.23
CA THR A 214 -11.10 0.41 -28.08
C THR A 214 -10.68 -0.56 -29.19
N ARG A 215 -11.34 -1.72 -29.32
CA ARG A 215 -11.21 -2.54 -30.53
C ARG A 215 -12.13 -1.99 -31.61
N GLY A 216 -11.63 -0.95 -32.26
CA GLY A 216 -12.24 -0.25 -33.37
C GLY A 216 -12.81 -1.21 -34.41
N ASP A 217 -14.13 -1.12 -34.53
CA ASP A 217 -14.90 -1.13 -35.75
C ASP A 217 -14.05 -0.95 -37.02
N ARG A 218 -13.83 -2.06 -37.73
CA ARG A 218 -13.47 -2.07 -39.14
C ARG A 218 -14.35 -3.09 -39.84
N SER A 219 -15.58 -2.70 -40.14
CA SER A 219 -16.18 -3.00 -41.45
C SER A 219 -17.55 -2.36 -41.51
N LEU A 220 -17.64 -1.29 -42.29
CA LEU A 220 -18.76 -0.74 -43.07
C LEU A 220 -18.16 0.58 -43.58
N GLU A 221 -18.01 0.86 -44.87
CA GLU A 221 -18.93 0.78 -46.01
C GLU A 221 -18.07 0.97 -47.30
N PRO A 222 -18.69 1.14 -48.48
CA PRO A 222 -19.60 0.27 -49.22
C PRO A 222 -18.93 -0.36 -50.45
#